data_AF-A0A453SET1-F1
#
_entry.id   AF-A0A453SET1-F1
#
_cell.length_a   1.000
_cell.length_b   1.000
_cell.length_c   1.000
_cell.angle_alpha   90.00
_cell.angle_beta   90.00
_cell.angle_gamma   90.00
#
_symmetry.space_group_name_H-M   'P 1'
#
loop_
_entity.id
_entity.type
_entity.pdbx_description
1 polymer ?
#
loop_
_entity_poly.entity_id
_entity_poly.type
_entity_poly.pdbx_seq_one_letter_code
_entity_poly.pdbx_strand_id
1 'polypeptide(L)'
;LCDDEIQAVAVKSQLQQIARPMYSNPPLHGALIVSTILGDPALKSLWLKEVKGMADRIIGMRKALKESLEKLGSPLSWEHITNQIGMFCYSGMTPEQVDRLTNEFHIYMTRNGRIR
;
A
#
# COMPACT_ATOMS: atom_id res chain seq x y z
N LEU A 1 3.32 -4.26 23.78
CA LEU A 1 1.85 -4.51 23.74
C LEU A 1 1.42 -5.42 24.90
N CYS A 2 2.26 -6.37 25.32
CA CYS A 2 2.16 -7.05 26.62
C CYS A 2 3.52 -6.95 27.33
N ASP A 3 3.50 -6.83 28.64
CA ASP A 3 4.68 -6.61 29.48
C ASP A 3 5.31 -7.93 29.96
N ASP A 4 4.53 -9.01 29.99
CA ASP A 4 5.00 -10.36 30.32
C ASP A 4 4.19 -11.47 29.60
N GLU A 5 4.64 -12.72 29.76
CA GLU A 5 4.05 -13.91 29.15
C GLU A 5 2.62 -14.20 29.67
N ILE A 6 2.36 -13.94 30.96
CA ILE A 6 1.04 -14.15 31.57
C ILE A 6 0.03 -13.22 30.91
N GLN A 7 0.40 -11.96 30.74
CA GLN A 7 -0.41 -10.97 30.06
C GLN A 7 -0.61 -11.32 28.58
N ALA A 8 0.42 -11.84 27.89
CA ALA A 8 0.28 -12.28 26.50
C ALA A 8 -0.71 -13.44 26.34
N VAL A 9 -0.68 -14.43 27.23
CA VAL A 9 -1.64 -15.56 27.24
C VAL A 9 -3.06 -15.05 27.51
N ALA A 10 -3.22 -14.15 28.49
CA ALA A 10 -4.52 -13.57 28.83
C ALA A 10 -5.12 -12.80 27.65
N VAL A 11 -4.33 -11.92 27.01
CA VAL A 11 -4.76 -11.16 25.82
C VAL A 11 -5.11 -12.09 24.66
N LYS A 12 -4.30 -13.13 24.40
CA LYS A 12 -4.59 -14.11 23.34
C LYS A 12 -5.93 -14.81 23.55
N SER A 13 -6.24 -15.23 24.78
CA SER A 13 -7.54 -15.84 25.10
C SER A 13 -8.70 -14.90 24.80
N GLN A 14 -8.59 -13.63 25.19
CA GLN A 14 -9.64 -12.63 24.92
C GLN A 14 -9.84 -12.42 23.42
N LEU A 15 -8.76 -12.32 22.64
CA LEU A 15 -8.83 -12.21 21.17
C LEU A 15 -9.51 -13.43 20.53
N GLN A 16 -9.22 -14.64 21.02
CA GLN A 16 -9.87 -15.87 20.53
C GLN A 16 -11.37 -15.90 20.87
N GLN A 17 -11.75 -15.45 22.06
CA GLN A 17 -13.16 -15.34 22.47
C GLN A 17 -13.93 -14.34 21.61
N ILE A 18 -13.31 -13.24 21.17
CA ILE A 18 -13.91 -12.26 20.25
C ILE A 18 -14.00 -12.82 18.81
N ALA A 19 -12.96 -13.49 18.33
CA ALA A 19 -12.92 -14.08 16.99
C ALA A 19 -14.01 -15.13 16.76
N ARG A 20 -14.27 -15.95 17.78
CA ARG A 20 -15.18 -17.10 17.69
C ARG A 20 -16.62 -16.74 17.26
N PRO A 21 -17.32 -15.78 17.87
CA PRO A 21 -18.64 -15.37 17.41
C PRO A 21 -18.61 -14.52 16.12
N MET A 22 -17.51 -13.84 15.81
CA MET A 22 -17.44 -12.97 14.61
C MET A 22 -17.28 -13.76 13.32
N TYR A 23 -16.36 -14.74 13.30
CA TYR A 23 -16.03 -15.48 12.09
C TYR A 23 -15.63 -16.94 12.34
N SER A 24 -15.79 -17.43 13.57
CA SER A 24 -15.42 -18.79 14.00
C SER A 24 -13.93 -19.09 13.91
N ASN A 25 -13.39 -19.28 12.70
CA ASN A 25 -11.98 -19.54 12.45
C ASN A 25 -11.48 -18.70 11.26
N PRO A 26 -10.24 -18.20 11.29
CA PRO A 26 -9.69 -17.43 10.18
C PRO A 26 -9.44 -18.31 8.93
N PRO A 27 -9.44 -17.72 7.72
CA PRO A 27 -9.07 -18.44 6.50
C PRO A 27 -7.65 -19.02 6.56
N LEU A 28 -7.51 -20.32 6.31
CA LEU A 28 -6.23 -21.04 6.46
C LEU A 28 -5.26 -20.77 5.30
N HIS A 29 -5.76 -20.74 4.06
CA HIS A 29 -4.92 -20.83 2.87
C HIS A 29 -3.91 -19.68 2.75
N GLY A 30 -4.34 -18.43 3.01
CA GLY A 30 -3.45 -17.28 2.98
C GLY A 30 -2.33 -17.35 4.02
N ALA A 31 -2.65 -17.84 5.24
CA ALA A 31 -1.65 -18.04 6.28
C ALA A 31 -0.63 -19.12 5.89
N LEU A 32 -1.06 -20.19 5.23
CA LEU A 32 -0.17 -21.24 4.73
C LEU A 32 0.77 -20.72 3.63
N ILE A 33 0.28 -19.90 2.69
CA ILE A 33 1.13 -19.28 1.67
C ILE A 33 2.24 -18.44 2.33
N VAL A 34 1.86 -17.56 3.26
CA VAL A 34 2.83 -16.71 3.97
C VAL A 34 3.81 -17.55 4.78
N SER A 35 3.33 -18.56 5.52
CA SER A 35 4.20 -19.46 6.29
C SER A 35 5.17 -20.24 5.39
N THR A 36 4.73 -20.67 4.20
CA THR A 36 5.58 -21.39 3.25
C THR A 36 6.68 -20.47 2.71
N ILE A 37 6.31 -19.27 2.28
CA ILE A 37 7.26 -18.28 1.74
C ILE A 37 8.27 -17.84 2.81
N LEU A 38 7.82 -17.55 4.03
CA LEU A 38 8.68 -17.02 5.09
C LEU A 38 9.49 -18.10 5.83
N GLY A 39 9.02 -19.35 5.81
CA GLY A 39 9.67 -20.50 6.44
C GLY A 39 10.80 -21.10 5.62
N ASP A 40 10.79 -20.92 4.28
CA ASP A 40 11.86 -21.34 3.38
C ASP A 40 12.80 -20.17 3.07
N PRO A 41 14.12 -20.26 3.35
CA PRO A 41 15.07 -19.18 3.11
C PRO A 41 15.18 -18.74 1.63
N ALA A 42 15.06 -19.67 0.69
CA ALA A 42 15.14 -19.37 -0.74
C ALA A 42 13.87 -18.66 -1.22
N LEU A 43 12.70 -19.12 -0.81
CA LEU A 43 11.41 -18.45 -1.13
C LEU A 43 11.34 -17.07 -0.49
N LYS A 44 11.78 -16.92 0.76
CA LYS A 44 11.83 -15.62 1.44
C LYS A 44 12.74 -14.64 0.70
N SER A 45 13.92 -15.08 0.26
CA SER A 45 14.84 -14.25 -0.51
C SER A 45 14.24 -13.82 -1.84
N LEU A 46 13.56 -14.73 -2.54
CA LEU A 46 12.86 -14.40 -3.79
C LEU A 46 11.75 -13.37 -3.56
N TRP A 47 10.90 -13.60 -2.56
CA TRP A 47 9.81 -12.69 -2.20
C TRP A 47 10.31 -11.28 -1.86
N LEU A 48 11.39 -11.16 -1.07
CA LEU A 48 12.00 -9.86 -0.76
C LEU A 48 12.51 -9.14 -2.02
N LYS A 49 13.11 -9.88 -2.96
CA LYS A 49 13.56 -9.33 -4.25
C LYS A 49 12.38 -8.82 -5.07
N GLU A 50 11.29 -9.57 -5.13
CA GLU A 50 10.09 -9.18 -5.88
C GLU A 50 9.40 -7.97 -5.26
N VAL A 51 9.27 -7.93 -3.93
CA VAL A 51 8.74 -6.77 -3.20
C VAL A 51 9.59 -5.52 -3.46
N LYS A 52 10.92 -5.67 -3.43
CA LYS A 52 11.83 -4.57 -3.79
C LYS A 52 11.63 -4.11 -5.24
N GLY A 53 11.52 -5.04 -6.19
CA GLY A 53 11.27 -4.72 -7.59
C GLY A 53 9.96 -3.95 -7.79
N MET A 54 8.89 -4.33 -7.09
CA MET A 54 7.63 -3.59 -7.11
C MET A 54 7.77 -2.18 -6.54
N ALA A 55 8.50 -2.02 -5.42
CA ALA A 55 8.75 -0.72 -4.80
C ALA A 55 9.60 0.20 -5.70
N ASP A 56 10.69 -0.33 -6.27
CA ASP A 56 11.58 0.41 -7.17
C ASP A 56 10.82 0.88 -8.42
N ARG A 57 9.90 0.07 -8.96
CA ARG A 57 9.02 0.46 -10.08
C ARG A 57 8.10 1.63 -9.71
N ILE A 58 7.48 1.61 -8.53
CA ILE A 58 6.62 2.70 -8.05
C ILE A 58 7.42 3.99 -7.92
N ILE A 59 8.62 3.93 -7.34
CA ILE A 59 9.53 5.09 -7.22
C ILE A 59 9.89 5.63 -8.61
N GLY A 60 10.20 4.75 -9.56
CA GLY A 60 10.48 5.13 -10.94
C GLY A 60 9.32 5.86 -11.62
N MET A 61 8.08 5.37 -11.45
CA MET A 61 6.88 6.01 -12.03
C MET A 61 6.61 7.38 -11.41
N ARG A 62 6.83 7.55 -10.10
CA ARG A 62 6.70 8.86 -9.43
C ARG A 62 7.67 9.88 -9.98
N LYS A 63 8.94 9.47 -10.17
CA LYS A 63 9.97 10.32 -10.77
C LYS A 63 9.62 10.69 -12.20
N ALA A 64 9.20 9.72 -13.02
CA ALA A 64 8.81 9.96 -14.40
C ALA A 64 7.62 10.93 -14.53
N LEU A 65 6.62 10.82 -13.65
CA LEU A 65 5.47 11.72 -13.62
C LEU A 65 5.89 13.16 -13.27
N LYS A 66 6.68 13.33 -12.19
CA LYS A 66 7.21 14.63 -11.77
C LYS A 66 8.00 15.30 -12.91
N GLU A 67 8.98 14.58 -13.47
CA GLU A 67 9.82 15.09 -14.55
C GLU A 67 9.01 15.45 -15.80
N SER A 68 7.96 14.70 -16.11
CA SER A 68 7.09 14.98 -17.27
C SER A 68 6.29 16.26 -17.06
N LEU A 69 5.76 16.47 -15.85
CA LEU A 69 5.01 17.69 -15.51
C LEU A 69 5.91 18.93 -15.52
N GLU A 70 7.14 18.80 -15.02
CA GLU A 70 8.15 19.87 -15.06
C GLU A 70 8.56 20.21 -16.50
N LYS A 71 8.79 19.20 -17.36
CA LYS A 71 9.10 19.40 -18.78
C LYS A 71 7.97 20.05 -19.57
N LEU A 72 6.72 19.78 -19.19
CA LEU A 72 5.52 20.42 -19.78
C LEU A 72 5.32 21.86 -19.27
N GLY A 73 6.20 22.39 -18.42
CA GLY A 73 6.17 23.77 -17.94
C GLY A 73 5.15 24.00 -16.83
N SER A 74 4.81 22.97 -16.04
CA SER A 74 3.91 23.15 -14.91
C SER A 74 4.50 24.16 -13.90
N PRO A 75 3.75 25.20 -13.49
CA PRO A 75 4.25 26.23 -12.57
C PRO A 75 4.24 25.79 -11.09
N LEU A 76 3.71 24.61 -10.80
CA LEU A 76 3.56 24.09 -9.43
C LEU A 76 4.74 23.20 -9.05
N SER A 77 5.05 23.17 -7.75
CA SER A 77 5.96 22.15 -7.22
C SER A 77 5.26 20.79 -7.18
N TRP A 78 5.91 19.77 -7.74
CA TRP A 78 5.45 18.39 -7.77
C TRP A 78 6.27 17.46 -6.85
N GLU A 79 7.05 18.03 -5.93
CA GLU A 79 7.89 17.28 -4.99
C GLU A 79 7.11 16.35 -4.08
N HIS A 80 5.85 16.69 -3.76
CA HIS A 80 4.98 15.83 -2.97
C HIS A 80 4.73 14.47 -3.64
N ILE A 81 4.80 14.36 -4.96
CA ILE A 81 4.64 13.06 -5.66
C ILE A 81 5.80 12.11 -5.34
N THR A 82 7.01 12.64 -5.20
CA THR A 82 8.23 11.86 -4.93
C THR A 82 8.54 11.69 -3.44
N ASN A 83 8.11 12.63 -2.60
CA ASN A 83 8.39 12.60 -1.15
C ASN A 83 7.43 11.69 -0.37
N GLN A 84 6.26 11.36 -0.94
CA GLN A 84 5.29 10.45 -0.33
C GLN A 84 5.74 8.99 -0.43
N ILE A 85 5.52 8.22 0.64
CA ILE A 85 5.90 6.81 0.76
C ILE A 85 4.67 5.92 0.56
N GLY A 86 4.88 4.79 -0.11
CA GLY A 86 3.88 3.76 -0.33
C GLY A 86 3.34 3.72 -1.75
N MET A 87 2.27 2.96 -1.95
CA MET A 87 1.69 2.72 -3.27
C MET A 87 0.96 3.93 -3.84
N PHE A 88 0.43 4.80 -2.98
CA PHE A 88 -0.41 5.92 -3.42
C PHE A 88 0.29 7.26 -3.18
N CYS A 89 -0.04 8.27 -3.96
CA CYS A 89 0.15 9.66 -3.54
C CYS A 89 -1.13 10.46 -3.70
N TYR A 90 -1.23 11.50 -2.88
CA TYR A 90 -2.16 12.60 -3.10
C TYR A 90 -1.53 13.59 -4.06
N SER A 91 -2.20 13.85 -5.17
CA SER A 91 -1.78 14.83 -6.17
C SER A 91 -2.05 16.28 -5.76
N GLY A 92 -2.97 16.49 -4.81
CA GLY A 92 -3.48 17.81 -4.45
C GLY A 92 -4.60 18.33 -5.37
N MET A 93 -5.05 17.52 -6.33
CA MET A 93 -6.14 17.91 -7.23
C MET A 93 -7.48 18.02 -6.51
N THR A 94 -8.28 19.01 -6.89
CA THR A 94 -9.65 19.16 -6.39
C THR A 94 -10.57 18.11 -7.03
N PRO A 95 -11.73 17.81 -6.41
CA PRO A 95 -12.75 16.94 -6.99
C PRO A 95 -13.10 17.29 -8.44
N GLU A 96 -13.24 18.58 -8.75
CA GLU A 96 -13.62 19.08 -10.08
C GLU A 96 -12.52 18.83 -11.12
N GLN A 97 -11.25 18.93 -10.72
CA GLN A 97 -10.11 18.60 -11.57
C GLN A 97 -10.07 17.09 -11.85
N VAL A 98 -10.37 16.25 -10.85
CA VAL A 98 -10.46 14.79 -11.03
C VAL A 98 -11.63 14.41 -11.94
N ASP A 99 -12.79 15.05 -11.77
CA ASP A 99 -13.96 14.82 -12.61
C ASP A 99 -13.66 15.19 -14.07
N ARG A 100 -12.94 16.31 -14.30
CA ARG A 100 -12.46 16.70 -15.63
C ARG A 100 -11.52 15.65 -16.23
N LEU A 101 -10.52 15.19 -15.48
CA LEU A 101 -9.60 14.14 -15.93
C LEU A 101 -10.33 12.84 -16.31
N THR A 102 -11.40 12.51 -15.58
CA THR A 102 -12.22 11.34 -15.85
C THR A 102 -13.06 11.50 -17.11
N ASN A 103 -13.74 12.63 -17.27
CA ASN A 103 -14.72 12.86 -18.33
C ASN A 103 -14.09 13.22 -19.67
N GLU A 104 -13.01 14.02 -19.67
CA GLU A 104 -12.37 14.52 -20.89
C GLU A 104 -11.17 13.67 -21.33
N PHE A 105 -10.46 13.05 -20.38
CA PHE A 105 -9.17 12.39 -20.65
C PHE A 105 -9.16 10.90 -20.28
N HIS A 106 -10.24 10.37 -19.70
CA HIS A 106 -10.37 8.98 -19.27
C HIS A 106 -9.27 8.53 -18.28
N ILE A 107 -8.82 9.46 -17.43
CA ILE A 107 -7.84 9.19 -16.37
C ILE A 107 -8.59 9.05 -15.05
N TYR A 108 -8.67 7.82 -14.55
CA TYR A 108 -9.46 7.49 -13.37
C TYR A 108 -8.63 7.50 -12.09
N MET A 109 -9.13 8.18 -11.07
CA MET A 109 -8.56 8.21 -9.72
C MET A 109 -9.64 8.49 -8.69
N THR A 110 -9.32 8.35 -7.40
CA THR A 110 -10.30 8.70 -6.37
C THR A 110 -10.46 10.22 -6.30
N ARG A 111 -11.70 10.66 -6.06
CA ARG A 111 -12.12 12.08 -6.10
C ARG A 111 -11.41 12.98 -5.08
N ASN A 112 -10.67 12.41 -4.15
CA ASN A 112 -9.77 13.12 -3.23
C ASN A 112 -8.34 13.30 -3.79
N GLY A 113 -8.12 13.06 -5.08
CA GLY A 113 -6.82 13.21 -5.75
C GLY A 113 -5.79 12.12 -5.45
N ARG A 114 -6.19 11.00 -4.84
CA ARG A 114 -5.27 9.87 -4.59
C ARG A 114 -5.09 9.03 -5.86
N ILE A 115 -3.85 8.94 -6.33
CA ILE A 115 -3.42 8.17 -7.50
C ILE A 115 -2.53 6.99 -7.08
N ARG A 116 -2.50 5.95 -7.92
CA ARG A 116 -1.70 4.72 -7.77
C ARG A 116 -0.56 4.71 -8.79
#